data_AF-A0A2N2Z0C4-F1
#
_entry.id   AF-A0A2N2Z0C4-F1
#
_cell.length_a   1.000
_cell.length_b   1.000
_cell.length_c   1.000
_cell.angle_alpha   90.00
_cell.angle_beta   90.00
_cell.angle_gamma   90.00
#
_symmetry.space_group_name_H-M   'P 1'
#
loop_
_entity.id
_entity.type
_entity.pdbx_description
1 polymer ?
#
loop_
_entity_poly.entity_id
_entity_poly.type
_entity_poly.pdbx_seq_one_letter_code
_entity_poly.pdbx_strand_id
1 'polypeptide(L)'
;MAGGKETPRQKMIGMMYLVLTAMLALNVSATVLDAFVLVDNGLSQTTKSFSIKNERLYNQMESAYAVNPTKVEPWKNITDDIRIKTAELIDYIQDLKILTVETAEKDKAAALINENKEIDTKKIGSKGDTNVSGRLFLGAEGGGKATELKAKIGEYRQYMQSHLDPEIAEQLYQSISNILNTDDPPPNPKGAPHTWESSRFDHVPLVAVFPQL
;
A
#
# COMPACT_ATOMS: atom_id res chain seq x y z
N MET A 1 -45.03 8.67 34.81
CA MET A 1 -44.80 9.73 33.82
C MET A 1 -44.01 10.86 34.47
N ALA A 2 -42.71 10.94 34.22
CA ALA A 2 -41.89 12.08 34.61
C ALA A 2 -40.93 12.41 33.46
N GLY A 3 -41.50 12.55 32.26
CA GLY A 3 -40.80 13.11 31.10
C GLY A 3 -40.87 14.62 31.19
N GLY A 4 -40.06 15.22 32.09
CA GLY A 4 -39.79 16.65 32.00
C GLY A 4 -39.20 16.91 30.62
N LYS A 5 -39.91 17.66 29.77
CA LYS A 5 -39.39 18.04 28.45
C LYS A 5 -38.05 18.72 28.67
N GLU A 6 -36.97 18.09 28.23
CA GLU A 6 -35.64 18.70 28.30
C GLU A 6 -35.69 20.09 27.69
N THR A 7 -35.15 21.05 28.44
CA THR A 7 -35.08 22.43 27.96
C THR A 7 -34.26 22.47 26.66
N PRO A 8 -34.53 23.40 25.72
CA PRO A 8 -33.77 23.51 24.48
C PRO A 8 -32.25 23.56 24.69
N ARG A 9 -31.80 24.13 25.82
CA ARG A 9 -30.39 24.15 26.24
C ARG A 9 -29.86 22.75 26.59
N GLN A 10 -30.61 21.94 27.34
CA GLN A 10 -30.23 20.55 27.65
C GLN A 10 -30.16 19.68 26.40
N LYS A 11 -31.11 19.87 25.46
CA LYS A 11 -31.05 19.21 24.15
C LYS A 11 -29.81 19.58 23.35
N MET A 12 -29.41 20.87 23.33
CA MET A 12 -28.17 21.28 22.66
C MET A 12 -26.93 20.68 23.32
N ILE A 13 -26.88 20.64 24.65
CA ILE A 13 -25.76 20.02 25.39
C ILE A 13 -25.71 18.51 25.13
N GLY A 14 -26.85 17.83 25.14
CA GLY A 14 -26.96 16.40 24.84
C GLY A 14 -26.57 16.06 23.41
N MET A 15 -27.00 16.86 22.43
CA MET A 15 -26.56 16.69 21.03
C MET A 15 -25.06 16.95 20.87
N MET A 16 -24.52 17.97 21.54
CA MET A 16 -23.07 18.24 21.51
C MET A 16 -22.27 17.08 22.12
N TYR A 17 -22.74 16.50 23.24
CA TYR A 17 -22.08 15.36 23.88
C TYR A 17 -22.16 14.08 23.03
N LEU A 18 -23.29 13.84 22.37
CA LEU A 18 -23.45 12.73 21.42
C LEU A 18 -22.54 12.89 20.20
N VAL A 19 -22.44 14.10 19.64
CA VAL A 19 -21.53 14.38 18.52
C VAL A 19 -20.08 14.23 18.95
N LEU A 20 -19.70 14.76 20.12
CA LEU A 20 -18.34 14.64 20.66
C LEU A 20 -17.97 13.17 20.97
N THR A 21 -18.89 12.42 21.58
CA THR A 21 -18.68 11.00 21.91
C THR A 21 -18.65 10.15 20.66
N ALA A 22 -19.48 10.44 19.65
CA ALA A 22 -19.41 9.81 18.34
C ALA A 22 -18.08 10.13 17.64
N MET A 23 -17.60 11.38 17.71
CA MET A 23 -16.28 11.76 17.16
C MET A 23 -15.13 11.05 17.90
N LEU A 24 -15.19 10.92 19.23
CA LEU A 24 -14.21 10.16 20.00
C LEU A 24 -14.25 8.66 19.69
N ALA A 25 -15.44 8.09 19.50
CA ALA A 25 -15.64 6.68 19.19
C ALA A 25 -15.26 6.31 17.74
N LEU A 26 -15.35 7.27 16.80
CA LEU A 26 -14.88 7.10 15.42
C LEU A 26 -13.34 7.12 15.32
N ASN A 27 -12.64 7.59 16.34
CA ASN A 27 -11.18 7.54 16.36
C ASN A 27 -10.70 6.12 16.68
N VAL A 28 -9.93 5.54 15.75
CA VAL A 28 -9.23 4.27 15.97
C VAL A 28 -8.31 4.39 17.19
N SER A 29 -8.29 3.38 18.06
CA SER A 29 -7.42 3.37 19.23
C SER A 29 -5.96 3.58 18.84
N ALA A 30 -5.25 4.43 19.58
CA ALA A 30 -3.82 4.68 19.36
C ALA A 30 -2.99 3.38 19.34
N THR A 31 -3.37 2.40 20.15
CA THR A 31 -2.73 1.07 20.18
C THR A 31 -2.87 0.29 18.86
N VAL A 32 -4.01 0.45 18.17
CA VAL A 32 -4.24 -0.19 16.87
C VAL A 32 -3.44 0.51 15.78
N LEU A 33 -3.35 1.85 15.82
CA LEU A 33 -2.51 2.61 14.90
C LEU A 33 -1.02 2.26 15.05
N ASP A 34 -0.53 2.09 16.28
CA ASP A 34 0.85 1.67 16.53
C ASP A 34 1.11 0.21 16.10
N ALA A 35 0.09 -0.66 16.14
CA ALA A 35 0.21 -2.01 15.59
C ALA A 35 0.46 -1.98 14.07
N PHE A 36 -0.18 -1.08 13.32
CA PHE A 36 0.11 -0.91 11.89
C PHE A 36 1.54 -0.42 11.64
N VAL A 37 2.07 0.47 12.48
CA VAL A 37 3.49 0.88 12.42
C VAL A 37 4.40 -0.33 12.64
N LEU A 38 4.07 -1.21 13.58
CA LEU A 38 4.86 -2.42 13.82
C LEU A 38 4.84 -3.36 12.61
N VAL A 39 3.67 -3.54 11.98
CA VAL A 39 3.51 -4.35 10.77
C VAL A 39 4.33 -3.77 9.62
N ASP A 40 4.24 -2.47 9.35
CA ASP A 40 5.03 -1.78 8.33
C ASP A 40 6.54 -1.99 8.53
N ASN A 41 7.03 -1.80 9.76
CA ASN A 41 8.43 -2.05 10.09
C ASN A 41 8.83 -3.51 9.86
N GLY A 42 7.96 -4.47 10.21
CA GLY A 42 8.19 -5.89 9.96
C GLY A 42 8.33 -6.19 8.46
N LEU A 43 7.39 -5.69 7.66
CA LEU A 43 7.40 -5.85 6.20
C LEU A 43 8.65 -5.19 5.57
N SER A 44 9.03 -3.99 6.02
CA SER A 44 10.25 -3.32 5.56
C SER A 44 11.51 -4.15 5.81
N GLN A 45 11.63 -4.78 6.98
CA GLN A 45 12.75 -5.69 7.27
C GLN A 45 12.73 -6.95 6.40
N THR A 46 11.54 -7.51 6.15
CA THR A 46 11.37 -8.64 5.23
C THR A 46 11.81 -8.26 3.82
N THR A 47 11.38 -7.10 3.31
CA THR A 47 11.77 -6.58 1.99
C THR A 47 13.28 -6.39 1.87
N LYS A 48 13.93 -5.79 2.88
CA LYS A 48 15.41 -5.67 2.94
C LYS A 48 16.10 -7.04 2.88
N SER A 49 15.57 -8.01 3.60
CA SER A 49 16.09 -9.38 3.61
C SER A 49 15.97 -10.06 2.24
N PHE A 50 14.86 -9.85 1.53
CA PHE A 50 14.66 -10.36 0.17
C PHE A 50 15.55 -9.64 -0.85
N SER A 51 15.74 -8.33 -0.72
CA SER A 51 16.68 -7.57 -1.57
C SER A 51 18.10 -8.15 -1.49
N ILE A 52 18.62 -8.41 -0.27
CA ILE A 52 19.94 -9.04 -0.08
C ILE A 52 19.99 -10.44 -0.71
N LYS A 53 18.92 -11.23 -0.60
CA LYS A 53 18.87 -12.57 -1.22
C LYS A 53 18.86 -12.50 -2.74
N ASN A 54 18.09 -11.58 -3.30
CA ASN A 54 17.99 -11.37 -4.74
C ASN A 54 19.34 -10.92 -5.31
N GLU A 55 20.04 -10.00 -4.64
CA GLU A 55 21.40 -9.60 -5.03
C GLU A 55 22.37 -10.79 -5.07
N ARG A 56 22.28 -11.72 -4.12
CA ARG A 56 23.10 -12.95 -4.17
C ARG A 56 22.79 -13.81 -5.39
N LEU A 57 21.51 -13.93 -5.78
CA LEU A 57 21.11 -14.69 -6.97
C LEU A 57 21.63 -14.03 -8.25
N TYR A 58 21.56 -12.70 -8.37
CA TYR A 58 22.14 -11.98 -9.50
C TYR A 58 23.65 -12.14 -9.60
N ASN A 59 24.37 -12.09 -8.46
CA ASN A 59 25.81 -12.35 -8.43
C ASN A 59 26.18 -13.79 -8.84
N GLN A 60 25.35 -14.76 -8.48
CA GLN A 60 25.51 -16.15 -8.93
C GLN A 60 25.29 -16.28 -10.44
N MET A 61 24.29 -15.57 -10.98
CA MET A 61 24.04 -15.52 -12.43
C MET A 61 25.23 -14.92 -13.18
N GLU A 62 25.80 -13.83 -12.66
CA GLU A 62 26.99 -13.20 -13.26
C GLU A 62 28.20 -14.15 -13.25
N SER A 63 28.39 -14.88 -12.14
CA SER A 63 29.44 -15.89 -12.04
C SER A 63 29.23 -17.04 -13.04
N ALA A 64 27.98 -17.48 -13.24
CA ALA A 64 27.64 -18.50 -14.22
C ALA A 64 27.85 -18.02 -15.66
N TYR A 65 27.52 -16.75 -15.93
CA TYR A 65 27.75 -16.10 -17.22
C TYR A 65 29.24 -16.05 -17.57
N ALA A 66 30.11 -15.73 -16.60
CA ALA A 66 31.56 -15.75 -16.81
C ALA A 66 32.11 -17.14 -17.17
N VAL A 67 31.46 -18.22 -16.73
CA VAL A 67 31.87 -19.61 -17.02
C VAL A 67 31.33 -20.09 -18.37
N ASN A 68 30.07 -19.76 -18.71
CA ASN A 68 29.45 -20.21 -19.95
C ASN A 68 28.51 -19.13 -20.54
N PRO A 69 29.08 -18.13 -21.23
CA PRO A 69 28.30 -17.01 -21.74
C PRO A 69 27.17 -17.47 -22.68
N THR A 70 27.47 -18.35 -23.64
CA THR A 70 26.53 -18.77 -24.68
C THR A 70 25.25 -19.42 -24.15
N LYS A 71 25.34 -20.17 -23.04
CA LYS A 71 24.15 -20.81 -22.44
C LYS A 71 23.40 -19.89 -21.48
N VAL A 72 24.09 -18.97 -20.83
CA VAL A 72 23.54 -18.16 -19.73
C VAL A 72 23.00 -16.82 -20.24
N GLU A 73 23.54 -16.28 -21.33
CA GLU A 73 23.15 -14.99 -21.91
C GLU A 73 21.63 -14.80 -22.08
N PRO A 74 20.85 -15.76 -22.63
CA PRO A 74 19.42 -15.55 -22.81
C PRO A 74 18.68 -15.38 -21.48
N TRP A 75 19.07 -16.15 -20.46
CA TRP A 75 18.47 -16.10 -19.13
C TRP A 75 18.88 -14.85 -18.37
N LYS A 76 20.16 -14.46 -18.48
CA LYS A 76 20.68 -13.25 -17.88
C LYS A 76 19.92 -12.02 -18.38
N ASN A 77 19.74 -11.89 -19.69
CA ASN A 77 19.00 -10.78 -20.30
C ASN A 77 17.56 -10.69 -19.75
N ILE A 78 16.84 -11.82 -19.69
CA ILE A 78 15.49 -11.87 -19.10
C ILE A 78 15.51 -11.40 -17.63
N THR A 79 16.43 -11.92 -16.82
CA THR A 79 16.50 -11.56 -15.39
C THR A 79 16.91 -10.11 -15.17
N ASP A 80 17.79 -9.56 -16.00
CA ASP A 80 18.20 -8.15 -15.93
C ASP A 80 17.04 -7.22 -16.30
N ASP A 81 16.26 -7.58 -17.32
CA ASP A 81 15.04 -6.84 -17.70
C ASP A 81 13.98 -6.90 -16.59
N ILE A 82 13.79 -8.07 -15.97
CA ILE A 82 12.92 -8.21 -14.78
C ILE A 82 13.41 -7.31 -13.65
N ARG A 83 14.71 -7.24 -13.39
CA ARG A 83 15.27 -6.37 -12.34
C ARG A 83 14.93 -4.91 -12.59
N ILE A 84 15.07 -4.44 -13.82
CA ILE A 84 14.74 -3.06 -14.21
C ILE A 84 13.24 -2.80 -14.01
N LYS A 85 12.38 -3.67 -14.54
CA LYS A 85 10.91 -3.51 -14.40
C LYS A 85 10.43 -3.57 -12.95
N THR A 86 11.07 -4.41 -12.13
CA THR A 86 10.78 -4.49 -10.70
C THR A 86 11.20 -3.21 -9.98
N ALA A 87 12.38 -2.67 -10.30
CA ALA A 87 12.87 -1.43 -9.71
C ALA A 87 11.96 -0.25 -10.05
N GLU A 88 11.50 -0.12 -11.30
CA GLU A 88 10.54 0.91 -11.73
C GLU A 88 9.25 0.88 -10.90
N LEU A 89 8.71 -0.32 -10.62
CA LEU A 89 7.51 -0.48 -9.80
C LEU A 89 7.76 -0.14 -8.32
N ILE A 90 8.87 -0.60 -7.76
CA ILE A 90 9.26 -0.32 -6.37
C ILE A 90 9.48 1.18 -6.16
N ASP A 91 10.18 1.84 -7.08
CA ASP A 91 10.43 3.29 -7.02
C ASP A 91 9.13 4.08 -7.07
N TYR A 92 8.21 3.68 -7.96
CA TYR A 92 6.88 4.29 -8.02
C TYR A 92 6.10 4.12 -6.70
N ILE A 93 6.12 2.93 -6.11
CA ILE A 93 5.51 2.67 -4.79
C ILE A 93 6.16 3.54 -3.70
N GLN A 94 7.48 3.67 -3.73
CA GLN A 94 8.21 4.50 -2.76
C GLN A 94 7.84 5.98 -2.90
N ASP A 95 7.72 6.48 -4.13
CA ASP A 95 7.28 7.85 -4.40
C ASP A 95 5.84 8.07 -3.94
N LEU A 96 4.95 7.07 -4.04
CA LEU A 96 3.60 7.13 -3.47
C LEU A 96 3.62 7.22 -1.94
N LYS A 97 4.51 6.48 -1.27
CA LYS A 97 4.68 6.58 0.19
C LYS A 97 5.16 7.98 0.60
N ILE A 98 6.11 8.54 -0.13
CA ILE A 98 6.60 9.91 0.09
C ILE A 98 5.47 10.92 -0.09
N LEU A 99 4.77 10.85 -1.22
CA LEU A 99 3.65 11.75 -1.53
C LEU A 99 2.55 11.70 -0.47
N THR A 100 2.31 10.52 0.11
CA THR A 100 1.37 10.31 1.22
C THR A 100 1.80 11.09 2.46
N VAL A 101 3.09 11.03 2.82
CA VAL A 101 3.65 11.79 3.95
C VAL A 101 3.63 13.29 3.68
N GLU A 102 4.04 13.72 2.48
CA GLU A 102 4.04 15.13 2.07
C GLU A 102 2.64 15.74 2.15
N THR A 103 1.63 15.00 1.68
CA THR A 103 0.23 15.45 1.74
C THR A 103 -0.31 15.52 3.17
N ALA A 104 0.10 14.58 4.03
CA ALA A 104 -0.39 14.47 5.41
C ALA A 104 0.27 15.47 6.38
N GLU A 105 1.59 15.64 6.27
CA GLU A 105 2.42 16.32 7.28
C GLU A 105 2.94 17.67 6.80
N LYS A 106 2.82 17.97 5.50
CA LYS A 106 3.19 19.25 4.87
C LYS A 106 4.61 19.68 5.27
N ASP A 107 4.74 20.78 6.02
CA ASP A 107 6.02 21.35 6.45
C ASP A 107 6.86 20.40 7.31
N LYS A 108 6.25 19.39 7.94
CA LYS A 108 6.95 18.38 8.76
C LYS A 108 7.41 17.17 7.96
N ALA A 109 6.98 17.02 6.70
CA ALA A 109 7.27 15.84 5.90
C ALA A 109 8.78 15.60 5.70
N ALA A 110 9.54 16.67 5.46
CA ALA A 110 10.99 16.58 5.27
C ALA A 110 11.74 16.03 6.51
N ALA A 111 11.19 16.19 7.71
CA ALA A 111 11.78 15.63 8.93
C ALA A 111 11.47 14.14 9.14
N LEU A 112 10.55 13.58 8.35
CA LEU A 112 10.10 12.20 8.42
C LEU A 112 10.71 11.31 7.34
N ILE A 113 11.29 11.92 6.31
CA ILE A 113 11.92 11.24 5.18
C ILE A 113 13.43 11.42 5.31
N ASN A 114 14.18 10.32 5.34
CA ASN A 114 15.65 10.40 5.37
C ASN A 114 16.25 10.53 3.96
N GLU A 115 17.58 10.70 3.89
CA GLU A 115 18.33 10.83 2.62
C GLU A 115 18.15 9.61 1.69
N ASN A 116 17.83 8.45 2.25
CA ASN A 116 17.57 7.21 1.51
C ASN A 116 16.09 7.02 1.15
N LYS A 117 15.30 8.10 1.20
CA LYS A 117 13.84 8.08 0.99
C LYS A 117 13.04 7.25 2.00
N GLU A 118 13.65 6.72 3.06
CA GLU A 118 12.93 5.92 4.06
C GLU A 118 12.09 6.81 4.97
N ILE A 119 10.89 6.32 5.31
CA ILE A 119 9.89 7.07 6.08
C ILE A 119 9.83 6.54 7.51
N ASP A 120 9.94 7.44 8.48
CA ASP A 120 9.74 7.12 9.90
C ASP A 120 8.23 7.12 10.25
N THR A 121 7.56 6.00 9.99
CA THR A 121 6.12 5.84 10.24
C THR A 121 5.73 5.99 11.72
N LYS A 122 6.68 5.92 12.65
CA LYS A 122 6.43 6.13 14.10
C LYS A 122 6.15 7.59 14.43
N LYS A 123 6.80 8.51 13.71
CA LYS A 123 6.75 9.96 13.98
C LYS A 123 5.64 10.71 13.23
N ILE A 124 4.91 10.03 12.36
CA ILE A 124 3.71 10.57 11.71
C ILE A 124 2.72 10.99 12.81
N GLY A 125 2.28 12.24 12.79
CA GLY A 125 1.29 12.77 13.73
C GLY A 125 -0.14 12.44 13.29
N SER A 126 -0.38 12.43 11.98
CA SER A 126 -1.70 12.21 11.36
C SER A 126 -2.03 10.73 11.10
N LYS A 127 -1.54 9.79 11.93
CA LYS A 127 -1.68 8.33 11.73
C LYS A 127 -3.12 7.87 11.49
N GLY A 128 -4.07 8.48 12.21
CA GLY A 128 -5.49 8.16 12.16
C GLY A 128 -6.29 8.87 11.07
N ASP A 129 -5.69 9.78 10.30
CA ASP A 129 -6.41 10.54 9.28
C ASP A 129 -6.80 9.61 8.12
N THR A 130 -8.10 9.52 7.85
CA THR A 130 -8.68 8.71 6.77
C THR A 130 -8.99 9.53 5.50
N ASN A 131 -8.93 10.86 5.58
CA ASN A 131 -9.26 11.74 4.47
C ASN A 131 -8.08 11.92 3.52
N VAL A 132 -6.85 11.96 4.05
CA VAL A 132 -5.64 12.12 3.22
C VAL A 132 -5.50 10.94 2.26
N SER A 133 -5.64 9.72 2.76
CA SER A 133 -5.60 8.49 1.97
C SER A 133 -6.69 8.49 0.90
N GLY A 134 -7.94 8.72 1.27
CA GLY A 134 -9.06 8.78 0.33
C GLY A 134 -8.85 9.81 -0.78
N ARG A 135 -8.47 11.06 -0.43
CA ARG A 135 -8.24 12.12 -1.44
C ARG A 135 -7.11 11.81 -2.40
N LEU A 136 -6.00 11.26 -1.90
CA LEU A 136 -4.81 11.00 -2.71
C LEU A 136 -5.00 9.79 -3.64
N PHE A 137 -5.57 8.71 -3.10
CA PHE A 137 -5.64 7.44 -3.78
C PHE A 137 -6.90 7.26 -4.62
N LEU A 138 -8.05 7.77 -4.17
CA LEU A 138 -9.32 7.65 -4.91
C LEU A 138 -9.54 8.86 -5.84
N GLY A 139 -9.05 10.04 -5.45
CA GLY A 139 -9.33 11.29 -6.16
C GLY A 139 -10.78 11.77 -5.96
N ALA A 140 -11.07 13.01 -6.38
CA ALA A 140 -12.40 13.60 -6.20
C ALA A 140 -13.47 13.02 -7.16
N GLU A 141 -13.06 12.55 -8.34
CA GLU A 141 -13.96 12.06 -9.40
C GLU A 141 -13.64 10.62 -9.86
N GLY A 142 -12.79 9.90 -9.12
CA GLY A 142 -12.17 8.64 -9.56
C GLY A 142 -10.90 8.88 -10.39
N GLY A 143 -9.99 7.90 -10.40
CA GLY A 143 -8.70 8.04 -11.09
C GLY A 143 -7.59 8.67 -10.27
N GLY A 144 -7.65 8.58 -8.93
CA GLY A 144 -6.52 8.92 -8.07
C GLY A 144 -5.34 7.96 -8.21
N LYS A 145 -4.33 8.12 -7.35
CA LYS A 145 -3.08 7.34 -7.43
C LYS A 145 -3.25 5.83 -7.31
N ALA A 146 -4.35 5.35 -6.72
CA ALA A 146 -4.63 3.92 -6.65
C ALA A 146 -4.94 3.31 -8.03
N THR A 147 -5.57 4.04 -8.94
CA THR A 147 -5.85 3.55 -10.29
C THR A 147 -4.56 3.45 -11.12
N GLU A 148 -3.66 4.44 -10.99
CA GLU A 148 -2.31 4.37 -11.59
C GLU A 148 -1.50 3.18 -11.03
N LEU A 149 -1.57 2.96 -9.71
CA LEU A 149 -0.92 1.81 -9.06
C LEU A 149 -1.50 0.48 -9.53
N LYS A 150 -2.83 0.36 -9.61
CA LYS A 150 -3.55 -0.81 -10.10
C LYS A 150 -3.10 -1.18 -11.52
N ALA A 151 -3.01 -0.18 -12.40
CA ALA A 151 -2.54 -0.37 -13.76
C ALA A 151 -1.10 -0.88 -13.80
N LYS A 152 -0.18 -0.24 -13.07
CA LYS A 152 1.24 -0.65 -13.01
C LYS A 152 1.44 -2.05 -12.44
N ILE A 153 0.69 -2.43 -11.40
CA ILE A 153 0.71 -3.80 -10.86
C ILE A 153 0.19 -4.80 -11.91
N GLY A 154 -0.89 -4.45 -12.62
CA GLY A 154 -1.46 -5.27 -13.69
C GLY A 154 -0.48 -5.49 -14.85
N GLU A 155 0.17 -4.42 -15.30
CA GLU A 155 1.22 -4.46 -16.33
C GLU A 155 2.41 -5.32 -15.89
N TYR A 156 2.88 -5.14 -14.65
CA TYR A 156 3.97 -5.92 -14.10
C TYR A 156 3.60 -7.41 -13.97
N ARG A 157 2.37 -7.72 -13.53
CA ARG A 157 1.84 -9.09 -13.47
C ARG A 157 1.85 -9.74 -14.85
N GLN A 158 1.32 -9.07 -15.87
CA GLN A 158 1.30 -9.57 -17.25
C GLN A 158 2.72 -9.76 -17.80
N TYR A 159 3.61 -8.82 -17.52
CA TYR A 159 5.02 -8.91 -17.90
C TYR A 159 5.69 -10.15 -17.29
N MET A 160 5.53 -10.37 -15.98
CA MET A 160 6.08 -11.56 -15.32
C MET A 160 5.50 -12.86 -15.88
N GLN A 161 4.21 -12.88 -16.18
CA GLN A 161 3.55 -14.04 -16.80
C GLN A 161 4.05 -14.32 -18.22
N SER A 162 4.42 -13.30 -19.00
CA SER A 162 4.92 -13.47 -20.37
C SER A 162 6.25 -14.22 -20.47
N HIS A 163 7.02 -14.25 -19.37
CA HIS A 163 8.29 -15.00 -19.26
C HIS A 163 8.11 -16.43 -18.75
N LEU A 164 6.88 -16.84 -18.45
CA LEU A 164 6.57 -18.16 -17.92
C LEU A 164 5.82 -18.98 -18.96
N ASP A 165 6.22 -20.25 -19.10
CA ASP A 165 5.40 -21.23 -19.79
C ASP A 165 4.31 -21.72 -18.82
N PRO A 166 3.02 -21.46 -19.10
CA PRO A 166 1.93 -21.82 -18.20
C PRO A 166 1.81 -23.33 -18.00
N GLU A 167 2.20 -24.17 -18.97
CA GLU A 167 2.10 -25.62 -18.84
C GLU A 167 3.21 -26.20 -17.95
N ILE A 168 4.40 -25.59 -17.96
CA ILE A 168 5.56 -26.04 -17.19
C ILE A 168 5.58 -25.42 -15.79
N ALA A 169 5.20 -24.16 -15.68
CA ALA A 169 5.32 -23.34 -14.47
C ALA A 169 3.97 -22.95 -13.87
N GLU A 170 2.92 -23.77 -14.05
CA GLU A 170 1.55 -23.51 -13.60
C GLU A 170 1.47 -23.01 -12.14
N GLN A 171 2.17 -23.65 -11.21
CA GLN A 171 2.17 -23.24 -9.80
C GLN A 171 2.73 -21.83 -9.58
N LEU A 172 3.78 -21.47 -10.31
CA LEU A 172 4.39 -20.15 -10.23
C LEU A 172 3.49 -19.10 -10.89
N TYR A 173 2.90 -19.45 -12.04
CA TYR A 173 1.92 -18.62 -12.73
C TYR A 173 0.73 -18.27 -11.83
N GLN A 174 0.15 -19.27 -11.16
CA GLN A 174 -0.95 -19.06 -10.22
C GLN A 174 -0.51 -18.24 -8.99
N SER A 175 0.69 -18.47 -8.49
CA SER A 175 1.23 -17.71 -7.35
C SER A 175 1.37 -16.23 -7.68
N ILE A 176 1.93 -15.89 -8.86
CA ILE A 176 2.05 -14.50 -9.33
C ILE A 176 0.67 -13.87 -9.53
N SER A 177 -0.26 -14.61 -10.13
CA SER A 177 -1.63 -14.16 -10.37
C SER A 177 -2.35 -13.78 -9.08
N ASN A 178 -2.16 -14.57 -8.03
CA ASN A 178 -2.80 -14.38 -6.73
C ASN A 178 -2.14 -13.27 -5.90
N ILE A 179 -0.81 -13.22 -5.87
CA ILE A 179 -0.07 -12.22 -5.07
C ILE A 179 -0.29 -10.80 -5.62
N LEU A 180 -0.27 -10.66 -6.96
CA LEU A 180 -0.44 -9.37 -7.64
C LEU A 180 -1.88 -9.17 -8.12
N ASN A 181 -2.85 -9.79 -7.45
CA ASN A 181 -4.24 -9.66 -7.85
C ASN A 181 -4.78 -8.25 -7.53
N THR A 182 -5.32 -7.60 -8.56
CA THR A 182 -5.96 -6.30 -8.48
C THR A 182 -7.43 -6.32 -8.95
N ASP A 183 -8.04 -7.49 -9.03
CA ASP A 183 -9.44 -7.63 -9.39
C ASP A 183 -10.35 -7.03 -8.31
N ASP A 184 -11.52 -6.55 -8.74
CA ASP A 184 -12.48 -5.95 -7.83
C ASP A 184 -13.09 -7.03 -6.90
N PRO A 185 -13.25 -6.74 -5.59
CA PRO A 185 -13.83 -7.69 -4.65
C PRO A 185 -15.28 -8.02 -5.00
N PRO A 186 -15.78 -9.19 -4.56
CA PRO A 186 -17.18 -9.56 -4.78
C PRO A 186 -18.12 -8.51 -4.19
N PRO A 187 -19.27 -8.24 -4.84
CA PRO A 187 -20.21 -7.23 -4.37
C PRO A 187 -20.73 -7.58 -2.97
N ASN A 188 -20.78 -6.58 -2.10
CA ASN A 188 -21.34 -6.75 -0.76
C ASN A 188 -22.83 -7.11 -0.83
N PRO A 189 -23.41 -7.77 0.20
CA PRO A 189 -24.85 -8.08 0.27
C PRO A 189 -25.76 -6.84 0.17
N LYS A 190 -25.21 -5.64 0.37
CA LYS A 190 -25.88 -4.34 0.25
C LYS A 190 -25.82 -3.73 -1.17
N GLY A 191 -25.23 -4.41 -2.14
CA GLY A 191 -25.30 -4.06 -3.57
C GLY A 191 -24.40 -2.91 -4.04
N ALA A 192 -23.54 -2.34 -3.19
CA ALA A 192 -22.56 -1.35 -3.62
C ALA A 192 -21.37 -2.06 -4.32
N PRO A 193 -21.07 -1.77 -5.60
CA PRO A 193 -19.83 -2.22 -6.21
C PRO A 193 -18.66 -1.52 -5.51
N HIS A 194 -17.73 -2.31 -4.98
CA HIS A 194 -16.47 -1.80 -4.44
C HIS A 194 -15.38 -2.10 -5.45
N THR A 195 -14.74 -1.07 -5.97
CA THR A 195 -13.53 -1.25 -6.78
C THR A 195 -12.38 -1.68 -5.88
N TRP A 196 -11.35 -2.31 -6.46
CA TRP A 196 -10.10 -2.63 -5.76
C TRP A 196 -9.55 -1.40 -5.02
N GLU A 197 -9.54 -0.25 -5.69
CA GLU A 197 -9.08 1.03 -5.14
C GLU A 197 -9.88 1.44 -3.90
N SER A 198 -11.21 1.45 -4.00
CA SER A 198 -12.08 1.78 -2.86
C SER A 198 -11.88 0.80 -1.70
N SER A 199 -11.75 -0.50 -1.98
CA SER A 199 -11.57 -1.50 -0.94
C SER A 199 -10.26 -1.34 -0.14
N ARG A 200 -9.22 -0.75 -0.75
CA ARG A 200 -7.88 -0.61 -0.17
C ARG A 200 -7.62 0.74 0.48
N PHE A 201 -8.23 1.80 -0.04
CA PHE A 201 -7.89 3.17 0.35
C PHE A 201 -9.08 4.00 0.84
N ASP A 202 -10.31 3.50 0.75
CA ASP A 202 -11.49 4.23 1.25
C ASP A 202 -11.63 4.13 2.77
N HIS A 203 -11.72 5.28 3.45
CA HIS A 203 -11.82 5.40 4.90
C HIS A 203 -10.72 4.64 5.69
N VAL A 204 -9.55 4.42 5.07
CA VAL A 204 -8.42 3.71 5.70
C VAL A 204 -7.51 4.71 6.41
N PRO A 205 -7.14 4.48 7.70
CA PRO A 205 -6.20 5.33 8.41
C PRO A 205 -4.86 5.44 7.67
N LEU A 206 -4.29 6.64 7.62
CA LEU A 206 -3.03 6.93 6.93
C LEU A 206 -1.92 5.90 7.21
N VAL A 207 -1.74 5.52 8.48
CA VAL A 207 -0.70 4.58 8.88
C VAL A 207 -0.92 3.17 8.34
N ALA A 208 -2.18 2.79 8.10
CA ALA A 208 -2.56 1.49 7.55
C ALA A 208 -2.41 1.44 6.01
N VAL A 209 -2.13 2.57 5.36
CA VAL A 209 -1.81 2.62 3.92
C VAL A 209 -0.39 2.13 3.67
N PHE A 210 0.58 2.43 4.55
CA PHE A 210 1.99 2.07 4.32
C PHE A 210 2.24 0.57 4.19
N PRO A 211 1.66 -0.32 5.03
CA PRO A 211 1.79 -1.78 4.83
C PRO A 211 1.17 -2.31 3.53
N GLN A 212 0.27 -1.55 2.90
CA GLN A 212 -0.39 -1.94 1.65
C GLN A 212 0.41 -1.53 0.42
N LEU A 213 1.34 -0.60 0.58
CA LEU A 213 2.28 -0.12 -0.42
C LEU A 213 3.62 -0.87 -0.25
#